data_AF-A0A3C0WLB4-F1
#
_entry.id   AF-A0A3C0WLB4-F1
#
_cell.length_a   1.000
_cell.length_b   1.000
_cell.length_c   1.000
_cell.angle_alpha   90.00
_cell.angle_beta   90.00
_cell.angle_gamma   90.00
#
_symmetry.space_group_name_H-M   'P 1'
#
loop_
_entity.id
_entity.type
_entity.pdbx_description
1 polymer ?
#
loop_
_entity_poly.entity_id
_entity_poly.type
_entity_poly.pdbx_seq_one_letter_code
_entity_poly.pdbx_strand_id
1 'polypeptide(L)'
;SSNLCTEILLNTSPEETAVCNLGSVNIANHVKDGKLDLEKLEETVTTALRMLDNVIDINYYPTAEAENSNRRHRPIGLGLMGFQDALLKLGVSYASDAAVEFADHSMEAISFYALKASSMLAKERGTYSSYIGSKWDRGLLPIDTIDVLEQERGIELELDRSSTMPWDEVREHVAAHGMRNSNVMAIAPTATISTIVGVSQSIEPAYKHLYVKSNLSGEFTQVTLDLVDDLKDRGLWDADMLEALKYYDGSVQEIENVPDDIKARYLTAFEVDPEWIIKCASRRQKWIDMGQSLNLYLAEPSG
;
A
#
# COMPACT_ATOMS: atom_id res chain seq x y z
N SER A 1 -0.87 -19.14 9.70
CA SER A 1 -1.68 -18.83 8.49
C SER A 1 -1.71 -17.32 8.31
N SER A 2 -2.31 -16.82 7.23
CA SER A 2 -2.69 -15.38 7.16
C SER A 2 -4.07 -15.14 7.78
N ASN A 3 -4.49 -13.87 7.82
CA ASN A 3 -5.88 -13.43 8.03
C ASN A 3 -6.77 -13.59 6.77
N LEU A 4 -8.03 -13.14 6.89
CA LEU A 4 -9.05 -13.16 5.82
C LEU A 4 -8.59 -12.49 4.51
N CYS A 5 -7.86 -11.39 4.59
CA CYS A 5 -7.48 -10.58 3.43
C CYS A 5 -6.04 -10.84 2.95
N THR A 6 -5.35 -11.84 3.51
CA THR A 6 -4.03 -12.35 3.08
C THR A 6 -2.80 -11.44 3.30
N GLU A 7 -2.95 -10.32 4.00
CA GLU A 7 -1.89 -9.35 4.27
C GLU A 7 -1.22 -9.49 5.65
N ILE A 8 -1.85 -10.18 6.60
CA ILE A 8 -1.38 -10.25 7.99
C ILE A 8 -0.70 -11.57 8.29
N LEU A 9 0.59 -11.50 8.66
CA LEU A 9 1.46 -12.65 8.89
C LEU A 9 1.93 -12.70 10.36
N LEU A 10 0.97 -12.84 11.28
CA LEU A 10 1.21 -12.86 12.72
C LEU A 10 1.14 -14.27 13.31
N ASN A 11 1.90 -14.51 14.38
CA ASN A 11 1.90 -15.78 15.09
C ASN A 11 0.57 -16.02 15.81
N THR A 12 0.16 -17.29 15.87
CA THR A 12 -1.00 -17.75 16.64
C THR A 12 -0.68 -19.03 17.40
N SER A 13 -1.33 -19.23 18.54
CA SER A 13 -1.21 -20.42 19.39
C SER A 13 -2.51 -20.63 20.17
N PRO A 14 -2.69 -21.74 20.91
CA PRO A 14 -3.86 -21.90 21.80
C PRO A 14 -4.03 -20.75 22.81
N GLU A 15 -2.93 -20.08 23.18
CA GLU A 15 -2.92 -18.96 24.14
C GLU A 15 -2.89 -17.57 23.48
N GLU A 16 -2.76 -17.50 22.15
CA GLU A 16 -2.59 -16.25 21.40
C GLU A 16 -3.43 -16.22 20.11
N THR A 17 -4.43 -15.33 20.10
CA THR A 17 -5.18 -14.98 18.89
C THR A 17 -4.66 -13.64 18.37
N ALA A 18 -4.02 -13.61 17.20
CA ALA A 18 -3.48 -12.38 16.63
C ALA A 18 -4.56 -11.33 16.33
N VAL A 19 -4.25 -10.05 16.54
CA VAL A 19 -5.14 -8.91 16.31
C VAL A 19 -4.53 -7.95 15.29
N CYS A 20 -5.36 -7.46 14.37
CA CYS A 20 -4.94 -6.55 13.31
C CYS A 20 -5.29 -5.10 13.69
N ASN A 21 -4.29 -4.26 13.96
CA ASN A 21 -4.49 -2.83 14.20
C ASN A 21 -4.04 -2.07 12.93
N LEU A 22 -5.00 -1.65 12.10
CA LEU A 22 -4.73 -1.23 10.72
C LEU A 22 -4.95 0.27 10.47
N GLY A 23 -4.14 0.83 9.58
CA GLY A 23 -4.30 2.18 9.04
C GLY A 23 -3.68 2.29 7.65
N SER A 24 -4.05 3.30 6.87
CA SER A 24 -3.52 3.47 5.51
C SER A 24 -3.22 4.93 5.19
N VAL A 25 -2.02 5.16 4.65
CA VAL A 25 -1.61 6.48 4.14
C VAL A 25 -2.28 6.72 2.79
N ASN A 26 -2.94 7.88 2.62
CA ASN A 26 -3.36 8.33 1.29
C ASN A 26 -2.14 8.84 0.52
N ILE A 27 -1.51 8.01 -0.29
CA ILE A 27 -0.25 8.36 -0.97
C ILE A 27 -0.45 9.45 -2.03
N ALA A 28 -1.63 9.53 -2.64
CA ALA A 28 -1.97 10.58 -3.60
C ALA A 28 -1.94 11.99 -3.00
N ASN A 29 -2.18 12.14 -1.69
CA ASN A 29 -2.05 13.42 -0.99
C ASN A 29 -0.60 13.82 -0.68
N HIS A 30 0.36 12.94 -0.98
CA HIS A 30 1.79 13.17 -0.82
C HIS A 30 2.48 13.35 -2.17
N VAL A 31 1.73 13.44 -3.28
CA VAL A 31 2.29 13.85 -4.56
C VAL A 31 2.12 15.35 -4.73
N LYS A 32 3.24 16.05 -4.93
CA LYS A 32 3.31 17.50 -5.13
C LYS A 32 4.34 17.81 -6.20
N ASP A 33 4.00 18.69 -7.14
CA ASP A 33 4.88 19.14 -8.22
C ASP A 33 5.52 17.96 -9.00
N GLY A 34 4.74 16.91 -9.25
CA GLY A 34 5.18 15.70 -9.96
C GLY A 34 6.17 14.82 -9.19
N LYS A 35 6.23 14.94 -7.85
CA LYS A 35 7.15 14.17 -6.99
C LYS A 35 6.49 13.76 -5.68
N LEU A 36 7.07 12.77 -5.02
CA LEU A 36 6.69 12.38 -3.66
C LEU A 36 7.24 13.40 -2.65
N ASP A 37 6.36 13.99 -1.84
CA ASP A 37 6.66 14.91 -0.76
C ASP A 37 7.07 14.12 0.49
N LEU A 38 8.38 13.88 0.63
CA LEU A 38 8.97 13.06 1.70
C LEU A 38 8.80 13.68 3.09
N GLU A 39 8.87 15.01 3.20
CA GLU A 39 8.71 15.72 4.47
C GLU A 39 7.29 15.54 5.02
N LYS A 40 6.29 15.74 4.17
CA LYS A 40 4.89 15.50 4.54
C LYS A 40 4.60 14.02 4.84
N LEU A 41 5.25 13.12 4.11
CA LEU A 41 5.10 11.68 4.30
C LEU A 41 5.66 11.26 5.67
N GLU A 42 6.83 11.78 6.06
CA GLU A 42 7.42 11.54 7.38
C GLU A 42 6.48 11.96 8.52
N GLU A 43 5.93 13.17 8.45
CA GLU A 43 4.99 13.69 9.46
C GLU A 43 3.75 12.78 9.59
N THR A 44 3.18 12.40 8.44
CA THR A 44 1.97 11.58 8.37
C THR A 44 2.22 10.17 8.91
N VAL A 45 3.30 9.50 8.47
CA VAL A 45 3.67 8.16 8.91
C VAL A 45 3.99 8.14 10.40
N THR A 46 4.74 9.12 10.89
CA THR A 46 5.09 9.24 12.32
C THR A 46 3.85 9.37 13.20
N THR A 47 2.88 10.19 12.75
CA THR A 47 1.61 10.38 13.46
C THR A 47 0.76 9.10 13.41
N ALA A 48 0.66 8.47 12.24
CA ALA A 48 -0.10 7.23 12.06
C ALA A 48 0.43 6.09 12.95
N LEU A 49 1.75 5.95 13.05
CA LEU A 49 2.41 4.98 13.95
C LEU A 49 2.01 5.16 15.41
N ARG A 50 2.01 6.39 15.92
CA ARG A 50 1.56 6.67 17.29
C ARG A 50 0.07 6.39 17.47
N MET A 51 -0.76 6.73 16.48
CA MET A 51 -2.20 6.42 16.53
C MET A 51 -2.43 4.91 16.59
N LEU A 52 -1.74 4.12 15.77
CA LEU A 52 -1.85 2.67 15.74
C LEU A 52 -1.34 2.02 17.04
N ASP A 53 -0.21 2.49 17.59
CA ASP A 53 0.28 1.99 18.89
C ASP A 53 -0.71 2.31 20.02
N ASN A 54 -1.36 3.47 19.98
CA ASN A 54 -2.40 3.83 20.95
C ASN A 54 -3.64 2.93 20.84
N VAL A 55 -4.03 2.49 19.63
CA VAL A 55 -5.17 1.59 19.41
C VAL A 55 -5.03 0.32 20.24
N ILE A 56 -3.83 -0.25 20.33
CA ILE A 56 -3.55 -1.46 21.13
C ILE A 56 -3.96 -1.26 22.61
N ASP A 57 -3.76 -0.05 23.13
CA ASP A 57 -4.01 0.20 24.56
C ASP A 57 -5.47 0.53 24.87
N ILE A 58 -6.18 1.17 23.94
CA ILE A 58 -7.58 1.59 24.10
C ILE A 58 -8.60 0.56 23.60
N ASN A 59 -8.17 -0.41 22.79
CA ASN A 59 -9.06 -1.39 22.20
C ASN A 59 -9.73 -2.27 23.27
N TYR A 60 -10.99 -2.62 23.06
CA TYR A 60 -11.68 -3.63 23.85
C TYR A 60 -11.43 -5.01 23.22
N TYR A 61 -10.88 -5.93 24.01
CA TYR A 61 -10.61 -7.30 23.56
C TYR A 61 -11.74 -8.23 23.97
N PRO A 62 -12.36 -8.94 23.00
CA PRO A 62 -13.46 -9.86 23.30
C PRO A 62 -12.99 -11.16 23.97
N THR A 63 -11.71 -11.51 23.84
CA THR A 63 -11.11 -12.72 24.46
C THR A 63 -9.75 -12.40 25.08
N ALA A 64 -9.36 -13.20 26.08
CA ALA A 64 -8.10 -13.01 26.79
C ALA A 64 -6.87 -13.34 25.92
N GLU A 65 -7.00 -14.30 25.00
CA GLU A 65 -5.96 -14.70 24.06
C GLU A 65 -5.64 -13.58 23.06
N ALA A 66 -6.67 -12.81 22.67
CA ALA A 66 -6.52 -11.64 21.81
C ALA A 66 -5.81 -10.50 22.54
N GLU A 67 -6.20 -10.22 23.79
CA GLU A 67 -5.51 -9.23 24.61
C GLU A 67 -4.06 -9.63 24.87
N ASN A 68 -3.82 -10.89 25.25
CA ASN A 68 -2.48 -11.43 25.51
C ASN A 68 -1.56 -11.24 24.30
N SER A 69 -2.00 -11.69 23.11
CA SER A 69 -1.22 -11.55 21.88
C SER A 69 -0.91 -10.08 21.56
N ASN A 70 -1.93 -9.21 21.56
CA ASN A 70 -1.76 -7.82 21.14
C ASN A 70 -0.90 -7.03 22.14
N ARG A 71 -1.05 -7.25 23.45
CA ARG A 71 -0.23 -6.58 24.49
C ARG A 71 1.22 -7.06 24.48
N ARG A 72 1.45 -8.35 24.21
CA ARG A 72 2.79 -8.99 24.21
C ARG A 72 3.63 -8.62 22.99
N HIS A 73 3.01 -8.54 21.82
CA HIS A 73 3.70 -8.35 20.54
C HIS A 73 3.50 -6.95 19.95
N ARG A 74 2.41 -6.27 20.32
CA ARG A 74 2.06 -4.93 19.82
C ARG A 74 2.12 -4.77 18.29
N PRO A 75 1.64 -5.73 17.48
CA PRO A 75 1.69 -5.62 16.03
C PRO A 75 0.76 -4.51 15.53
N ILE A 76 1.18 -3.80 14.50
CA ILE A 76 0.35 -2.84 13.77
C ILE A 76 0.54 -3.08 12.26
N GLY A 77 -0.41 -2.63 11.45
CA GLY A 77 -0.33 -2.72 9.99
C GLY A 77 -0.61 -1.36 9.37
N LEU A 78 0.46 -0.62 9.08
CA LEU A 78 0.39 0.57 8.24
C LEU A 78 0.50 0.17 6.77
N GLY A 79 -0.54 0.46 5.99
CA GLY A 79 -0.56 0.31 4.55
C GLY A 79 -0.63 1.64 3.81
N LEU A 80 -0.98 1.59 2.54
CA LEU A 80 -1.23 2.75 1.70
C LEU A 80 -2.50 2.56 0.87
N MET A 81 -3.09 3.67 0.42
CA MET A 81 -4.19 3.74 -0.55
C MET A 81 -3.98 4.89 -1.52
N GLY A 82 -4.71 4.89 -2.64
CA GLY A 82 -4.59 5.90 -3.68
C GLY A 82 -3.32 5.76 -4.52
N PHE A 83 -2.81 4.53 -4.69
CA PHE A 83 -1.61 4.29 -5.49
C PHE A 83 -1.83 4.66 -6.97
N GLN A 84 -2.97 4.27 -7.55
CA GLN A 84 -3.32 4.64 -8.92
C GLN A 84 -3.43 6.16 -9.08
N ASP A 85 -4.09 6.87 -8.15
CA ASP A 85 -4.22 8.33 -8.24
C ASP A 85 -2.86 9.02 -8.11
N ALA A 86 -1.94 8.47 -7.30
CA ALA A 86 -0.57 8.98 -7.25
C ALA A 86 0.16 8.81 -8.58
N LEU A 87 0.03 7.66 -9.25
CA LEU A 87 0.59 7.46 -10.59
C LEU A 87 0.01 8.46 -11.60
N LEU A 88 -1.31 8.70 -11.58
CA LEU A 88 -1.95 9.67 -12.47
C LEU A 88 -1.41 11.10 -12.25
N LYS A 89 -1.26 11.52 -10.98
CA LYS A 89 -0.66 12.82 -10.64
C LYS A 89 0.81 12.96 -11.06
N LEU A 90 1.52 11.84 -11.17
CA LEU A 90 2.90 11.78 -11.68
C LEU A 90 2.96 11.71 -13.21
N GLY A 91 1.81 11.55 -13.89
CA GLY A 91 1.77 11.31 -15.33
C GLY A 91 2.30 9.93 -15.73
N VAL A 92 2.22 8.94 -14.83
CA VAL A 92 2.80 7.60 -15.00
C VAL A 92 1.70 6.58 -15.26
N SER A 93 1.90 5.70 -16.25
CA SER A 93 1.04 4.53 -16.47
C SER A 93 1.37 3.45 -15.45
N TYR A 94 0.35 2.74 -14.93
CA TYR A 94 0.55 1.56 -14.09
C TYR A 94 1.37 0.49 -14.83
N ALA A 95 1.15 0.32 -16.13
CA ALA A 95 1.85 -0.65 -16.97
C ALA A 95 3.21 -0.12 -17.46
N SER A 96 4.09 0.28 -16.53
CA SER A 96 5.41 0.83 -16.88
C SER A 96 6.47 0.57 -15.79
N ASP A 97 7.74 0.61 -16.19
CA ASP A 97 8.87 0.54 -15.25
C ASP A 97 8.87 1.71 -14.27
N ALA A 98 8.41 2.89 -14.69
CA ALA A 98 8.26 4.05 -13.81
C ALA A 98 7.26 3.80 -12.66
N ALA A 99 6.19 3.03 -12.90
CA ALA A 99 5.28 2.62 -11.83
C ALA A 99 5.92 1.58 -10.89
N VAL A 100 6.77 0.70 -11.42
CA VAL A 100 7.54 -0.27 -10.61
C VAL A 100 8.57 0.45 -9.73
N GLU A 101 9.28 1.43 -10.27
CA GLU A 101 10.20 2.29 -9.52
C GLU A 101 9.46 3.12 -8.46
N PHE A 102 8.30 3.69 -8.80
CA PHE A 102 7.49 4.41 -7.83
C PHE A 102 6.95 3.50 -6.72
N ALA A 103 6.51 2.29 -7.05
CA ALA A 103 6.11 1.27 -6.09
C ALA A 103 7.24 0.95 -5.11
N ASP A 104 8.47 0.84 -5.61
CA ASP A 104 9.66 0.60 -4.82
C ASP A 104 9.95 1.78 -3.87
N HIS A 105 10.27 2.95 -4.42
CA HIS A 105 10.72 4.10 -3.66
C HIS A 105 9.67 4.65 -2.68
N SER A 106 8.37 4.63 -3.06
CA SER A 106 7.32 5.08 -2.14
C SER A 106 7.18 4.15 -0.92
N MET A 107 7.30 2.84 -1.11
CA MET A 107 7.23 1.88 -0.02
C MET A 107 8.53 1.86 0.79
N GLU A 108 9.68 2.08 0.16
CA GLU A 108 10.96 2.29 0.85
C GLU A 108 10.86 3.47 1.82
N ALA A 109 10.35 4.61 1.36
CA ALA A 109 10.17 5.81 2.19
C ALA A 109 9.20 5.56 3.35
N ILE A 110 8.03 4.94 3.09
CA ILE A 110 7.07 4.56 4.14
C ILE A 110 7.75 3.65 5.18
N SER A 111 8.50 2.64 4.73
CA SER A 111 9.18 1.69 5.60
C SER A 111 10.23 2.36 6.47
N PHE A 112 11.07 3.21 5.88
CA PHE A 112 12.06 3.99 6.59
C PHE A 112 11.44 4.81 7.73
N TYR A 113 10.41 5.61 7.43
CA TYR A 113 9.75 6.45 8.41
C TYR A 113 8.97 5.65 9.46
N ALA A 114 8.31 4.56 9.06
CA ALA A 114 7.52 3.73 9.95
C ALA A 114 8.40 3.00 10.98
N LEU A 115 9.53 2.44 10.54
CA LEU A 115 10.48 1.76 11.43
C LEU A 115 11.18 2.77 12.36
N LYS A 116 11.59 3.94 11.84
CA LYS A 116 12.13 5.03 12.66
C LYS A 116 11.14 5.47 13.73
N ALA A 117 9.87 5.69 13.37
CA ALA A 117 8.82 6.10 14.30
C ALA A 117 8.51 5.02 15.35
N SER A 118 8.47 3.73 15.00
CA SER A 118 8.31 2.66 15.99
C SER A 118 9.49 2.60 16.97
N SER A 119 10.72 2.83 16.50
CA SER A 119 11.90 2.91 17.37
C SER A 119 11.90 4.16 18.26
N MET A 120 11.41 5.30 17.77
CA MET A 120 11.18 6.49 18.59
C MET A 120 10.13 6.24 19.69
N LEU A 121 9.06 5.50 19.38
CA LEU A 121 8.09 5.08 20.39
C LEU A 121 8.71 4.11 21.40
N ALA A 122 9.66 3.27 21.00
CA ALA A 122 10.37 2.38 21.92
C ALA A 122 11.25 3.19 22.90
N LYS A 123 11.91 4.24 22.43
CA LYS A 123 12.63 5.19 23.27
C LYS A 123 11.72 5.87 24.30
N GLU A 124 10.50 6.24 23.90
CA GLU A 124 9.52 6.91 24.76
C GLU A 124 8.83 5.94 25.75
N ARG A 125 8.45 4.75 25.29
CA ARG A 125 7.49 3.86 25.97
C ARG A 125 8.04 2.47 26.32
N GLY A 126 9.29 2.20 25.95
CA GLY A 126 9.90 0.87 25.99
C GLY A 126 9.52 -0.01 24.80
N THR A 127 10.31 -1.05 24.57
CA THR A 127 10.05 -2.07 23.55
C THR A 127 8.81 -2.91 23.87
N TYR A 128 8.26 -3.61 22.88
CA TYR A 128 7.27 -4.66 23.17
C TYR A 128 7.89 -5.82 23.96
N SER A 129 7.07 -6.55 24.72
CA SER A 129 7.53 -7.52 25.72
C SER A 129 8.34 -8.70 25.14
N SER A 130 8.10 -9.05 23.88
CA SER A 130 8.76 -10.15 23.18
C SER A 130 9.84 -9.69 22.19
N TYR A 131 10.40 -8.50 22.39
CA TYR A 131 11.40 -7.91 21.50
C TYR A 131 12.72 -8.69 21.45
N ILE A 132 13.22 -9.16 22.60
CA ILE A 132 14.49 -9.89 22.68
C ILE A 132 14.40 -11.20 21.89
N GLY A 133 15.39 -11.44 21.03
CA GLY A 133 15.48 -12.57 20.10
C GLY A 133 14.73 -12.36 18.77
N SER A 134 14.03 -11.25 18.60
CA SER A 134 13.34 -10.93 17.34
C SER A 134 14.32 -10.69 16.17
N LYS A 135 13.80 -10.55 14.95
CA LYS A 135 14.62 -10.11 13.80
C LYS A 135 15.18 -8.70 14.03
N TRP A 136 14.39 -7.81 14.65
CA TRP A 136 14.79 -6.46 15.00
C TRP A 136 15.96 -6.42 15.99
N ASP A 137 15.90 -7.24 17.04
CA ASP A 137 16.98 -7.39 18.05
C ASP A 137 18.27 -7.93 17.43
N ARG A 138 18.15 -8.72 16.36
CA ARG A 138 19.29 -9.24 15.58
C ARG A 138 19.77 -8.27 14.49
N GLY A 139 19.21 -7.06 14.40
CA GLY A 139 19.59 -6.05 13.41
C GLY A 139 19.10 -6.32 11.99
N LEU A 140 18.12 -7.21 11.79
CA LEU A 140 17.56 -7.54 10.49
C LEU A 140 16.31 -6.68 10.20
N LEU A 141 16.39 -5.90 9.12
CA LEU A 141 15.28 -5.16 8.51
C LEU A 141 14.61 -6.01 7.41
N PRO A 142 13.43 -5.64 6.88
CA PRO A 142 12.74 -6.41 5.85
C PRO A 142 13.62 -6.75 4.64
N ILE A 143 14.41 -5.78 4.17
CA ILE A 143 15.32 -5.96 3.03
C ILE A 143 16.39 -7.04 3.29
N ASP A 144 16.89 -7.14 4.51
CA ASP A 144 17.91 -8.14 4.90
C ASP A 144 17.30 -9.55 4.96
N THR A 145 16.00 -9.65 5.24
CA THR A 145 15.32 -10.95 5.32
C THR A 145 15.19 -11.64 3.97
N ILE A 146 15.39 -10.91 2.88
CA ILE A 146 15.40 -11.50 1.54
C ILE A 146 16.67 -12.34 1.32
N ASP A 147 17.82 -11.98 1.90
CA ASP A 147 19.03 -12.82 1.86
C ASP A 147 18.83 -14.11 2.65
N VAL A 148 18.17 -14.00 3.81
CA VAL A 148 17.76 -15.19 4.59
C VAL A 148 16.82 -16.07 3.78
N LEU A 149 15.85 -15.48 3.08
CA LEU A 149 14.92 -16.22 2.23
C LEU A 149 15.62 -16.95 1.08
N GLU A 150 16.56 -16.28 0.40
CA GLU A 150 17.35 -16.85 -0.68
C GLU A 150 18.17 -18.05 -0.21
N GLN A 151 18.87 -17.89 0.93
CA GLN A 151 19.65 -18.96 1.55
C GLN A 151 18.77 -20.17 1.91
N GLU A 152 17.62 -19.94 2.55
CA GLU A 152 16.72 -21.01 3.00
C GLU A 152 16.04 -21.74 1.83
N ARG A 153 15.75 -21.03 0.72
CA ARG A 153 15.19 -21.67 -0.49
C ARG A 153 16.25 -22.41 -1.30
N GLY A 154 17.52 -22.04 -1.18
CA GLY A 154 18.61 -22.63 -1.95
C GLY A 154 18.52 -22.34 -3.46
N ILE A 155 17.82 -21.28 -3.85
CA ILE A 155 17.71 -20.79 -5.23
C ILE A 155 17.96 -19.29 -5.25
N GLU A 156 18.63 -18.79 -6.29
CA GLU A 156 18.81 -17.36 -6.51
C GLU A 156 17.46 -16.67 -6.70
N LEU A 157 17.23 -15.55 -6.00
CA LEU A 157 16.02 -14.76 -6.13
C LEU A 157 16.26 -13.63 -7.12
N GLU A 158 15.51 -13.63 -8.22
CA GLU A 158 15.48 -12.51 -9.17
C GLU A 158 14.68 -11.33 -8.58
N LEU A 159 15.29 -10.60 -7.64
CA LEU A 159 14.71 -9.44 -6.98
C LEU A 159 15.74 -8.31 -6.89
N ASP A 160 15.32 -7.10 -7.27
CA ASP A 160 16.11 -5.91 -7.05
C ASP A 160 16.35 -5.67 -5.55
N ARG A 161 17.63 -5.46 -5.19
CA ARG A 161 18.07 -5.20 -3.81
C ARG A 161 18.49 -3.75 -3.59
N SER A 162 18.22 -2.85 -4.55
CA SER A 162 18.59 -1.45 -4.44
C SER A 162 17.82 -0.76 -3.31
N SER A 163 18.44 0.29 -2.77
CA SER A 163 17.90 1.17 -1.74
C SER A 163 18.36 2.60 -1.99
N THR A 164 17.56 3.56 -1.59
CA THR A 164 17.80 5.00 -1.77
C THR A 164 17.77 5.79 -0.47
N MET A 165 17.20 5.23 0.59
CA MET A 165 17.10 5.88 1.90
C MET A 165 18.33 5.59 2.79
N PRO A 166 18.69 6.49 3.74
CA PRO A 166 19.86 6.32 4.60
C PRO A 166 19.61 5.32 5.74
N TRP A 167 19.48 4.04 5.42
CA TRP A 167 19.06 2.98 6.34
C TRP A 167 19.92 2.80 7.60
N ASP A 168 21.18 3.25 7.57
CA ASP A 168 22.05 3.27 8.76
C ASP A 168 21.42 4.06 9.91
N GLU A 169 20.69 5.15 9.63
CA GLU A 169 19.97 5.91 10.66
C GLU A 169 18.94 5.05 11.41
N VAL A 170 18.18 4.23 10.67
CA VAL A 170 17.17 3.35 11.26
C VAL A 170 17.86 2.24 12.05
N ARG A 171 18.92 1.63 11.49
CA ARG A 171 19.68 0.57 12.15
C ARG A 171 20.28 1.04 13.46
N GLU A 172 20.94 2.20 13.47
CA GLU A 172 21.53 2.79 14.66
C GLU A 172 20.47 3.11 15.72
N HIS A 173 19.35 3.70 15.32
CA HIS A 173 18.28 4.05 16.25
C HIS A 173 17.61 2.79 16.84
N VAL A 174 17.36 1.76 16.02
CA VAL A 174 16.84 0.46 16.48
C VAL A 174 17.83 -0.24 17.40
N ALA A 175 19.13 -0.22 17.11
CA ALA A 175 20.14 -0.79 18.00
C ALA A 175 20.20 -0.06 19.36
N ALA A 176 20.00 1.25 19.37
CA ALA A 176 20.05 2.06 20.59
C ALA A 176 18.76 1.97 21.44
N HIS A 177 17.59 1.82 20.81
CA HIS A 177 16.30 2.02 21.47
C HIS A 177 15.31 0.85 21.31
N GLY A 178 15.61 -0.10 20.42
CA GLY A 178 14.74 -1.20 20.05
C GLY A 178 13.52 -0.76 19.22
N MET A 179 12.50 -1.61 19.21
CA MET A 179 11.24 -1.40 18.47
C MET A 179 10.04 -1.47 19.40
N ARG A 180 9.04 -0.61 19.16
CA ARG A 180 7.80 -0.59 19.95
C ARG A 180 6.82 -1.65 19.47
N ASN A 181 6.86 -2.00 18.18
CA ASN A 181 5.91 -2.88 17.52
C ASN A 181 6.64 -4.06 16.88
N SER A 182 6.10 -5.27 17.01
CA SER A 182 6.70 -6.48 16.41
C SER A 182 6.59 -6.54 14.90
N ASN A 183 5.50 -6.01 14.34
CA ASN A 183 5.25 -5.82 12.93
C ASN A 183 4.66 -4.43 12.74
N VAL A 184 4.96 -3.81 11.61
CA VAL A 184 4.70 -2.39 11.37
C VAL A 184 3.87 -2.15 10.11
N MET A 185 4.05 -2.94 9.06
CA MET A 185 3.50 -2.66 7.73
C MET A 185 2.72 -3.83 7.15
N ALA A 186 1.51 -3.54 6.69
CA ALA A 186 0.69 -4.44 5.90
C ALA A 186 -0.22 -3.61 4.99
N ILE A 187 -0.28 -3.94 3.70
CA ILE A 187 -1.20 -3.28 2.78
C ILE A 187 -2.50 -4.08 2.73
N ALA A 188 -3.47 -3.65 3.53
CA ALA A 188 -4.81 -4.22 3.57
C ALA A 188 -5.73 -3.60 2.51
N PRO A 189 -6.88 -4.22 2.18
CA PRO A 189 -7.89 -3.62 1.32
C PRO A 189 -8.49 -2.38 1.98
N THR A 190 -8.65 -1.30 1.22
CA THR A 190 -9.11 -0.01 1.77
C THR A 190 -10.49 0.41 1.27
N ALA A 191 -11.32 -0.54 0.81
CA ALA A 191 -12.58 -0.29 0.10
C ALA A 191 -13.44 0.83 0.71
N THR A 192 -13.72 0.78 2.01
CA THR A 192 -14.53 1.79 2.69
C THR A 192 -13.78 3.12 2.87
N ILE A 193 -12.56 3.09 3.39
CA ILE A 193 -11.82 4.32 3.73
C ILE A 193 -11.37 5.10 2.49
N SER A 194 -11.04 4.41 1.39
CA SER A 194 -10.67 5.08 0.13
C SER A 194 -11.89 5.71 -0.54
N THR A 195 -13.07 5.08 -0.41
CA THR A 195 -14.35 5.70 -0.82
C THR A 195 -14.64 6.96 -0.01
N ILE A 196 -14.37 6.96 1.30
CA ILE A 196 -14.58 8.13 2.18
C ILE A 196 -13.67 9.29 1.77
N VAL A 197 -12.40 9.03 1.48
CA VAL A 197 -11.44 10.08 1.12
C VAL A 197 -11.36 10.38 -0.39
N GLY A 198 -12.08 9.62 -1.21
CA GLY A 198 -12.18 9.83 -2.66
C GLY A 198 -10.91 9.46 -3.45
N VAL A 199 -10.26 8.33 -3.13
CA VAL A 199 -9.09 7.82 -3.87
C VAL A 199 -9.23 6.33 -4.21
N SER A 200 -8.36 5.82 -5.08
CA SER A 200 -8.29 4.40 -5.45
C SER A 200 -8.02 3.50 -4.25
N GLN A 201 -8.47 2.25 -4.37
CA GLN A 201 -8.29 1.25 -3.31
C GLN A 201 -6.84 0.80 -3.26
N SER A 202 -6.25 0.80 -2.06
CA SER A 202 -4.93 0.26 -1.73
C SER A 202 -3.88 0.50 -2.82
N ILE A 203 -3.44 -0.59 -3.44
CA ILE A 203 -2.47 -0.67 -4.54
C ILE A 203 -3.16 -1.06 -5.85
N GLU A 204 -4.48 -1.09 -5.91
CA GLU A 204 -5.21 -1.60 -7.06
C GLU A 204 -5.20 -0.61 -8.22
N PRO A 205 -5.07 -1.08 -9.47
CA PRO A 205 -5.43 -0.30 -10.64
C PRO A 205 -6.92 0.06 -10.61
N ALA A 206 -7.31 1.12 -11.33
CA ALA A 206 -8.72 1.49 -11.41
C ALA A 206 -9.54 0.37 -12.06
N TYR A 207 -10.58 -0.13 -11.38
CA TYR A 207 -11.43 -1.16 -11.97
C TYR A 207 -12.18 -0.66 -13.21
N LYS A 208 -12.68 0.58 -13.14
CA LYS A 208 -13.31 1.33 -14.23
C LYS A 208 -13.09 2.82 -14.00
N HIS A 209 -12.94 3.61 -15.07
CA HIS A 209 -12.90 5.07 -14.96
C HIS A 209 -14.28 5.73 -14.98
N LEU A 210 -15.33 4.98 -15.34
CA LEU A 210 -16.72 5.40 -15.23
C LEU A 210 -17.59 4.23 -14.75
N TYR A 211 -18.41 4.46 -13.74
CA TYR A 211 -19.42 3.49 -13.30
C TYR A 211 -20.67 4.17 -12.75
N VAL A 212 -21.80 3.49 -12.85
CA VAL A 212 -23.08 3.99 -12.32
C VAL A 212 -23.36 3.35 -10.97
N LYS A 213 -23.61 4.18 -9.97
CA LYS A 213 -24.06 3.75 -8.64
C LYS A 213 -25.53 4.09 -8.47
N SER A 214 -26.37 3.06 -8.44
CA SER A 214 -27.81 3.21 -8.17
C SER A 214 -28.09 3.14 -6.67
N ASN A 215 -28.86 4.10 -6.14
CA ASN A 215 -29.35 4.09 -4.77
C ASN A 215 -30.83 4.50 -4.73
N LEU A 216 -31.43 4.59 -3.53
CA LEU A 216 -32.84 4.96 -3.36
C LEU A 216 -33.21 6.34 -3.94
N SER A 217 -32.23 7.20 -4.20
CA SER A 217 -32.39 8.55 -4.74
C SER A 217 -32.09 8.67 -6.24
N GLY A 218 -31.78 7.55 -6.92
CA GLY A 218 -31.52 7.51 -8.35
C GLY A 218 -30.17 6.92 -8.72
N GLU A 219 -29.78 7.14 -9.97
CA GLU A 219 -28.51 6.67 -10.54
C GLU A 219 -27.49 7.81 -10.60
N PHE A 220 -26.32 7.58 -10.04
CA PHE A 220 -25.23 8.55 -10.01
C PHE A 220 -24.04 8.00 -10.77
N THR A 221 -23.67 8.65 -11.86
CA THR A 221 -22.44 8.34 -12.59
C THR A 221 -21.25 8.85 -11.79
N GLN A 222 -20.31 7.97 -11.47
CA GLN A 222 -19.01 8.32 -10.91
C GLN A 222 -17.96 8.19 -12.02
N VAL A 223 -17.06 9.16 -12.09
CA VAL A 223 -15.97 9.21 -13.06
C VAL A 223 -14.67 9.56 -12.35
N THR A 224 -13.55 8.99 -12.79
CA THR A 224 -12.21 9.38 -12.32
C THR A 224 -11.97 10.84 -12.66
N LEU A 225 -11.77 11.70 -11.64
CA LEU A 225 -11.65 13.14 -11.83
C LEU A 225 -10.41 13.53 -12.64
N ASP A 226 -9.27 12.87 -12.40
CA ASP A 226 -8.05 13.13 -13.18
C ASP A 226 -8.26 12.88 -14.68
N LEU A 227 -9.03 11.84 -15.07
CA LEU A 227 -9.35 11.59 -16.48
C LEU A 227 -10.15 12.74 -17.09
N VAL A 228 -11.14 13.22 -16.35
CA VAL A 228 -11.97 14.35 -16.80
C VAL A 228 -11.12 15.59 -16.99
N ASP A 229 -10.23 15.88 -16.05
CA ASP A 229 -9.37 17.06 -16.11
C ASP A 229 -8.37 16.96 -17.28
N ASP A 230 -7.74 15.81 -17.48
CA ASP A 230 -6.86 15.56 -18.63
C ASP A 230 -7.57 15.66 -19.99
N LEU A 231 -8.82 15.20 -20.08
CA LEU A 231 -9.64 15.34 -21.28
C LEU A 231 -10.06 16.80 -21.51
N LYS A 232 -10.39 17.55 -20.44
CA LYS A 232 -10.73 18.99 -20.53
C LYS A 232 -9.54 19.82 -21.00
N ASP A 233 -8.35 19.55 -20.47
CA ASP A 233 -7.12 20.27 -20.84
C ASP A 233 -6.79 20.12 -22.34
N ARG A 234 -7.31 19.06 -22.98
CA ARG A 234 -7.16 18.79 -24.41
C ARG A 234 -8.38 19.18 -25.24
N GLY A 235 -9.41 19.75 -24.62
CA GLY A 235 -10.67 20.09 -25.28
C GLY A 235 -11.45 18.87 -25.78
N LEU A 236 -11.24 17.69 -25.17
CA LEU A 236 -11.89 16.43 -25.52
C LEU A 236 -13.07 16.07 -24.61
N TRP A 237 -13.33 16.87 -23.57
CA TRP A 237 -14.42 16.61 -22.64
C TRP A 237 -15.73 17.26 -23.08
N ASP A 238 -16.61 16.48 -23.71
CA ASP A 238 -17.95 16.87 -24.13
C ASP A 238 -19.00 15.78 -23.87
N ALA A 239 -20.23 16.00 -24.33
CA ALA A 239 -21.32 15.03 -24.18
C ALA A 239 -21.07 13.73 -24.95
N ASP A 240 -20.42 13.81 -26.13
CA ASP A 240 -20.13 12.64 -26.96
C ASP A 240 -19.06 11.76 -26.30
N MET A 241 -18.04 12.37 -25.70
CA MET A 241 -17.03 11.67 -24.88
C MET A 241 -17.66 10.96 -23.67
N LEU A 242 -18.60 11.61 -22.98
CA LEU A 242 -19.30 11.00 -21.85
C LEU A 242 -20.14 9.78 -22.29
N GLU A 243 -20.84 9.87 -23.43
CA GLU A 243 -21.58 8.74 -23.98
C GLU A 243 -20.65 7.63 -24.48
N ALA A 244 -19.50 7.96 -25.07
CA ALA A 244 -18.48 6.99 -25.46
C ALA A 244 -17.92 6.25 -24.23
N LEU A 245 -17.57 6.96 -23.15
CA LEU A 245 -17.14 6.33 -21.90
C LEU A 245 -18.20 5.41 -21.31
N LYS A 246 -19.49 5.75 -21.40
CA LYS A 246 -20.57 4.85 -20.97
C LYS A 246 -20.66 3.62 -21.88
N TYR A 247 -20.57 3.80 -23.19
CA TYR A 247 -20.64 2.72 -24.18
C TYR A 247 -19.52 1.70 -23.99
N TYR A 248 -18.30 2.17 -23.73
CA TYR A 248 -17.12 1.33 -23.45
C TYR A 248 -16.92 1.01 -21.97
N ASP A 249 -17.99 1.13 -21.15
CA ASP A 249 -18.01 0.71 -19.74
C ASP A 249 -16.85 1.30 -18.89
N GLY A 250 -16.47 2.54 -19.20
CA GLY A 250 -15.42 3.30 -18.53
C GLY A 250 -14.01 3.06 -19.06
N SER A 251 -13.83 2.26 -20.12
CA SER A 251 -12.55 2.16 -20.84
C SER A 251 -12.39 3.31 -21.85
N VAL A 252 -11.16 3.77 -22.01
CA VAL A 252 -10.77 4.76 -23.03
C VAL A 252 -10.09 4.13 -24.25
N GLN A 253 -9.79 2.82 -24.22
CA GLN A 253 -8.91 2.19 -25.21
C GLN A 253 -9.50 2.23 -26.64
N GLU A 254 -10.80 1.99 -26.75
CA GLU A 254 -11.53 1.91 -28.02
C GLU A 254 -12.07 3.27 -28.50
N ILE A 255 -11.83 4.36 -27.75
CA ILE A 255 -12.31 5.68 -28.13
C ILE A 255 -11.30 6.34 -29.09
N GLU A 256 -11.69 6.52 -30.36
CA GLU A 256 -10.78 6.96 -31.44
C GLU A 256 -10.11 8.31 -31.22
N ASN A 257 -10.83 9.30 -30.66
CA ASN A 257 -10.32 10.65 -30.47
C ASN A 257 -9.51 10.84 -29.17
N VAL A 258 -9.34 9.80 -28.35
CA VAL A 258 -8.48 9.83 -27.16
C VAL A 258 -7.03 9.56 -27.58
N PRO A 259 -6.08 10.47 -27.27
CA PRO A 259 -4.67 10.27 -27.56
C PRO A 259 -4.06 9.05 -26.84
N ASP A 260 -3.08 8.42 -27.47
CA ASP A 260 -2.42 7.21 -26.95
C ASP A 260 -1.80 7.39 -25.57
N ASP A 261 -1.33 8.59 -25.23
CA ASP A 261 -0.74 8.87 -23.92
C ASP A 261 -1.78 8.97 -22.79
N ILE A 262 -3.05 9.32 -23.10
CA ILE A 262 -4.16 9.14 -22.16
C ILE A 262 -4.52 7.66 -22.08
N LYS A 263 -4.67 6.98 -23.21
CA LYS A 263 -4.99 5.54 -23.22
C LYS A 263 -4.00 4.72 -22.37
N ALA A 264 -2.70 5.01 -22.49
CA ALA A 264 -1.66 4.37 -21.71
C ALA A 264 -1.79 4.65 -20.20
N ARG A 265 -2.16 5.86 -19.78
CA ARG A 265 -2.27 6.23 -18.35
C ARG A 265 -3.55 5.73 -17.68
N TYR A 266 -4.62 5.62 -18.44
CA TYR A 266 -5.96 5.26 -17.96
C TYR A 266 -6.34 3.83 -18.38
N LEU A 267 -5.40 2.90 -18.21
CA LEU A 267 -5.67 1.48 -18.27
C LEU A 267 -6.48 1.06 -17.05
N THR A 268 -7.56 0.31 -17.28
CA THR A 268 -8.34 -0.31 -16.22
C THR A 268 -7.69 -1.62 -15.75
N ALA A 269 -8.17 -2.17 -14.64
CA ALA A 269 -7.60 -3.36 -14.00
C ALA A 269 -7.48 -4.58 -14.95
N PHE A 270 -8.39 -4.76 -15.90
CA PHE A 270 -8.34 -5.86 -16.87
C PHE A 270 -7.51 -5.55 -18.13
N GLU A 271 -7.06 -4.30 -18.28
CA GLU A 271 -6.24 -3.84 -19.40
C GLU A 271 -4.76 -3.73 -19.02
N VAL A 272 -4.46 -3.71 -17.71
CA VAL A 272 -3.10 -3.83 -17.19
C VAL A 272 -2.68 -5.30 -17.20
N ASP A 273 -1.57 -5.62 -17.87
CA ASP A 273 -0.96 -6.95 -17.79
C ASP A 273 -0.61 -7.28 -16.32
N PRO A 274 -1.08 -8.42 -15.77
CA PRO A 274 -0.79 -8.83 -14.39
C PRO A 274 0.69 -8.84 -14.02
N GLU A 275 1.60 -9.01 -14.98
CA GLU A 275 3.03 -8.94 -14.74
C GLU A 275 3.45 -7.61 -14.10
N TRP A 276 2.84 -6.49 -14.50
CA TRP A 276 3.12 -5.17 -13.92
C TRP A 276 2.67 -5.07 -12.46
N ILE A 277 1.50 -5.64 -12.16
CA ILE A 277 0.96 -5.71 -10.79
C ILE A 277 1.89 -6.54 -9.90
N ILE A 278 2.36 -7.68 -10.41
CA ILE A 278 3.30 -8.58 -9.73
C ILE A 278 4.66 -7.90 -9.52
N LYS A 279 5.22 -7.23 -10.53
CA LYS A 279 6.49 -6.49 -10.42
C LYS A 279 6.41 -5.40 -9.36
N CYS A 280 5.35 -4.58 -9.39
CA CYS A 280 5.12 -3.54 -8.39
C CYS A 280 5.00 -4.13 -6.98
N ALA A 281 4.24 -5.22 -6.82
CA ALA A 281 4.07 -5.89 -5.53
C ALA A 281 5.38 -6.48 -5.01
N SER A 282 6.16 -7.11 -5.90
CA SER A 282 7.47 -7.68 -5.60
C SER A 282 8.45 -6.62 -5.08
N ARG A 283 8.51 -5.45 -5.74
CA ARG A 283 9.33 -4.31 -5.27
C ARG A 283 8.86 -3.74 -3.94
N ARG A 284 7.56 -3.63 -3.69
CA ARG A 284 7.04 -3.20 -2.38
C ARG A 284 7.39 -4.20 -1.27
N GLN A 285 7.30 -5.50 -1.57
CA GLN A 285 7.37 -6.55 -0.55
C GLN A 285 8.72 -6.62 0.15
N LYS A 286 9.82 -6.17 -0.49
CA LYS A 286 11.15 -6.12 0.14
C LYS A 286 11.23 -5.15 1.33
N TRP A 287 10.25 -4.23 1.44
CA TRP A 287 10.17 -3.23 2.51
C TRP A 287 9.12 -3.52 3.58
N ILE A 288 8.21 -4.48 3.32
CA ILE A 288 7.05 -4.80 4.16
C ILE A 288 7.38 -6.00 5.05
N ASP A 289 7.10 -5.90 6.36
CA ASP A 289 7.38 -6.96 7.34
C ASP A 289 6.22 -7.96 7.56
N MET A 290 5.06 -7.72 6.94
CA MET A 290 3.98 -8.69 6.75
C MET A 290 3.71 -8.92 5.25
N GLY A 291 2.47 -8.83 4.80
CA GLY A 291 2.09 -9.00 3.39
C GLY A 291 1.31 -7.81 2.82
N GLN A 292 0.84 -8.01 1.58
CA GLN A 292 -0.05 -7.09 0.88
C GLN A 292 -1.18 -7.88 0.24
N SER A 293 -2.42 -7.43 0.42
CA SER A 293 -3.56 -7.98 -0.30
C SER A 293 -3.42 -7.63 -1.77
N LEU A 294 -3.15 -8.63 -2.61
CA LEU A 294 -2.87 -8.45 -4.03
C LEU A 294 -3.93 -9.17 -4.86
N ASN A 295 -4.85 -8.42 -5.46
CA ASN A 295 -5.72 -8.97 -6.48
C ASN A 295 -4.97 -9.08 -7.81
N LEU A 296 -5.29 -10.12 -8.58
CA LEU A 296 -4.83 -10.27 -9.96
C LEU A 296 -6.05 -10.33 -10.87
N TYR A 297 -5.98 -9.59 -11.98
CA TYR A 297 -7.08 -9.40 -12.91
C TYR A 297 -6.71 -10.04 -14.25
N LEU A 298 -7.44 -11.06 -14.66
CA LEU A 298 -7.23 -11.76 -15.93
C LEU A 298 -8.44 -11.50 -16.81
N ALA A 299 -8.23 -10.85 -17.96
CA ALA A 299 -9.31 -10.57 -18.92
C ALA A 299 -9.91 -11.87 -19.47
N GLU A 300 -9.06 -12.85 -19.79
CA GLU A 300 -9.48 -14.18 -20.22
C GLU A 300 -8.77 -15.25 -19.37
N PRO A 301 -9.51 -16.12 -18.66
CA PRO A 301 -8.91 -17.25 -17.97
C PRO A 301 -8.44 -18.31 -19.00
N SER A 302 -7.14 -18.47 -19.17
CA SER A 302 -6.55 -19.56 -19.96
C SER A 302 -6.40 -20.81 -19.08
N GLY A 303 -7.46 -21.62 -18.99
CA GLY A 303 -7.46 -22.94 -18.36
C GLY A 303 -7.37 -24.07 -19.37
#